data_AF-A0A950KBL4-F1
#
_entry.id   AF-A0A950KBL4-F1
#
_cell.length_a   1.000
_cell.length_b   1.000
_cell.length_c   1.000
_cell.angle_alpha   90.00
_cell.angle_beta   90.00
_cell.angle_gamma   90.00
#
_symmetry.space_group_name_H-M   'P 1'
#
loop_
_entity.id
_entity.type
_entity.pdbx_description
1 polymer ?
#
loop_
_entity_poly.entity_id
_entity_poly.type
_entity_poly.pdbx_seq_one_letter_code
_entity_poly.pdbx_strand_id
1 'polypeptide(L)'
;MPGWYGEGDRVVEVCSRTAVWYHTGLPPVPIRWVLIRDSAQRFDPQALLCTDLSQSPLTIVSWFVRRWQVEVTFQEVRRALGVETQRQWADQAITRTTPCLLALFSLVTLLADRLVRQGTLPLPQDAWYTKRRPTFADALATVRQHYWTHTGFRVSGRKDQMGKLSSTLRECLTYALCRAA
;
A
#
# COMPACT_ATOMS: atom_id res chain seq x y z
N MET A 1 -5.63 2.50 20.55
CA MET A 1 -5.37 1.74 19.32
C MET A 1 -4.51 2.58 18.40
N PRO A 2 -3.25 2.20 18.15
CA PRO A 2 -2.37 2.96 17.28
C PRO A 2 -2.75 2.82 15.81
N GLY A 3 -2.54 3.89 15.03
CA GLY A 3 -2.69 3.86 13.58
C GLY A 3 -4.12 3.67 13.07
N TRP A 4 -5.11 4.19 13.78
CA TRP A 4 -6.53 4.11 13.41
C TRP A 4 -6.81 4.87 12.11
N TYR A 5 -6.97 4.13 11.00
CA TYR A 5 -7.25 4.68 9.66
C TYR A 5 -6.35 5.85 9.23
N GLY A 6 -5.10 5.87 9.69
CA GLY A 6 -4.17 6.97 9.39
C GLY A 6 -4.36 8.25 10.21
N GLU A 7 -5.40 8.35 11.06
CA GLU A 7 -5.68 9.50 11.93
C GLU A 7 -4.87 9.50 13.25
N GLY A 8 -4.03 8.49 13.46
CA GLY A 8 -3.21 8.34 14.67
C GLY A 8 -3.83 7.42 15.71
N ASP A 9 -3.52 7.67 16.98
CA ASP A 9 -3.95 6.81 18.08
C ASP A 9 -5.37 7.16 18.50
N ARG A 10 -6.22 6.14 18.66
CA ARG A 10 -7.62 6.32 19.06
C ARG A 10 -7.97 5.56 20.32
N VAL A 11 -8.76 6.19 21.19
CA VAL A 11 -9.32 5.56 22.39
C VAL A 11 -10.66 4.93 22.02
N VAL A 12 -10.71 3.60 22.06
CA VAL A 12 -11.91 2.81 21.81
C VAL A 12 -12.18 1.95 23.04
N GLU A 13 -13.44 1.85 23.41
CA GLU A 13 -13.89 0.92 24.43
C GLU A 13 -14.13 -0.44 23.80
N VAL A 14 -13.77 -1.50 24.52
CA VAL A 14 -13.80 -2.87 24.01
C VAL A 14 -14.46 -3.78 25.03
N CYS A 15 -15.44 -4.55 24.58
CA CYS A 15 -16.04 -5.64 25.33
C CYS A 15 -15.96 -6.93 24.49
N SER A 16 -15.67 -8.08 25.09
CA SER A 16 -15.57 -9.33 24.34
C SER A 16 -15.99 -10.53 25.17
N ARG A 17 -16.59 -11.51 24.49
CA ARG A 17 -16.89 -12.83 25.03
C ARG A 17 -16.88 -13.87 23.91
N THR A 18 -17.03 -15.12 24.29
CA THR A 18 -17.30 -16.20 23.34
C THR A 18 -18.80 -16.42 23.19
N ALA A 19 -19.21 -16.86 22.02
CA ALA A 19 -20.58 -17.28 21.71
C ALA A 19 -20.55 -18.41 20.68
N VAL A 20 -21.71 -18.97 20.40
CA VAL A 20 -21.89 -19.93 19.30
C VAL A 20 -22.65 -19.23 18.19
N TRP A 21 -22.09 -19.24 16.98
CA TRP A 21 -22.78 -18.82 15.79
C TRP A 21 -23.60 -19.99 15.24
N TYR A 22 -24.92 -19.83 15.21
CA TYR A 22 -25.85 -20.86 14.78
C TYR A 22 -26.58 -20.44 13.50
N HIS A 23 -26.69 -21.37 12.56
CA HIS A 23 -27.49 -21.25 11.36
C HIS A 23 -28.16 -22.59 11.08
N THR A 24 -29.47 -22.58 10.80
CA THR A 24 -30.23 -23.81 10.57
C THR A 24 -29.64 -24.60 9.41
N GLY A 25 -29.40 -25.90 9.61
CA GLY A 25 -28.82 -26.78 8.58
C GLY A 25 -27.29 -26.73 8.47
N LEU A 26 -26.59 -25.91 9.27
CA LEU A 26 -25.13 -25.88 9.35
C LEU A 26 -24.65 -26.23 10.77
N PRO A 27 -23.46 -26.84 10.91
CA PRO A 27 -22.88 -27.11 12.22
C PRO A 27 -22.62 -25.79 12.96
N PRO A 28 -22.91 -25.72 14.27
CA PRO A 28 -22.64 -24.53 15.08
C PRO A 28 -21.14 -24.24 15.13
N VAL A 29 -20.77 -22.97 14.98
CA VAL A 29 -19.36 -22.53 14.98
C VAL A 29 -19.11 -21.69 16.23
N PRO A 30 -18.17 -22.06 17.11
CA PRO A 30 -17.82 -21.22 18.23
C PRO A 30 -17.05 -20.00 17.72
N ILE A 31 -17.41 -18.83 18.24
CA ILE A 31 -16.81 -17.55 17.86
C ILE A 31 -16.46 -16.73 19.10
N ARG A 32 -15.44 -15.89 18.97
CA ARG A 32 -15.19 -14.76 19.86
C ARG A 32 -15.76 -13.52 19.20
N TRP A 33 -16.69 -12.85 19.88
CA TRP A 33 -17.17 -11.55 19.46
C TRP A 33 -16.46 -10.45 20.23
N VAL A 34 -16.23 -9.32 19.58
CA VAL A 34 -15.61 -8.13 20.15
C VAL A 34 -16.48 -6.94 19.77
N LEU A 35 -17.13 -6.33 20.75
CA LEU A 35 -17.88 -5.10 20.60
C LEU A 35 -16.93 -3.92 20.83
N ILE A 36 -16.86 -3.02 19.86
CA ILE A 36 -16.09 -1.78 19.93
C ILE A 36 -17.02 -0.57 19.94
N ARG A 37 -16.68 0.44 20.74
CA ARG A 37 -17.39 1.72 20.79
C ARG A 37 -16.39 2.87 20.78
N ASP A 38 -16.65 3.88 19.96
CA ASP A 38 -15.87 5.13 20.03
C ASP A 38 -16.31 5.94 21.24
N SER A 39 -15.37 6.24 22.13
CA SER A 39 -15.62 7.16 23.26
C SER A 39 -16.03 8.56 22.79
N ALA A 40 -15.54 8.96 21.61
CA ALA A 40 -15.86 10.25 20.98
C ALA A 40 -17.08 10.20 20.04
N GLN A 41 -17.79 9.06 19.96
CA GLN A 41 -18.99 8.86 19.13
C GLN A 41 -18.85 9.23 17.64
N ARG A 42 -17.66 9.10 17.04
CA ARG A 42 -17.49 9.37 15.60
C ARG A 42 -17.85 8.18 14.71
N PHE A 43 -18.08 7.01 15.29
CA PHE A 43 -18.63 5.86 14.60
C PHE A 43 -19.55 5.08 15.54
N ASP A 44 -20.57 4.44 14.97
CA ASP A 44 -21.53 3.63 15.73
C ASP A 44 -20.87 2.39 16.32
N PRO A 45 -21.35 1.86 17.46
CA PRO A 45 -20.84 0.62 18.01
C PRO A 45 -20.84 -0.53 16.97
N GLN A 46 -19.71 -1.22 16.85
CA GLN A 46 -19.51 -2.29 15.87
C GLN A 46 -19.15 -3.59 16.57
N ALA A 47 -19.66 -4.71 16.05
CA ALA A 47 -19.29 -6.05 16.50
C ALA A 47 -18.34 -6.70 15.48
N LEU A 48 -17.18 -7.13 15.95
CA LEU A 48 -16.20 -7.91 15.20
C LEU A 48 -16.29 -9.37 15.62
N LEU A 49 -16.19 -10.29 14.65
CA LEU A 49 -16.28 -11.72 14.90
C LEU A 49 -14.97 -12.40 14.52
N CYS A 50 -14.51 -13.32 15.36
CA CYS A 50 -13.31 -14.12 15.13
C CYS A 50 -13.61 -15.59 15.42
N THR A 51 -13.25 -16.47 14.48
CA THR A 51 -13.38 -17.93 14.63
C THR A 51 -12.26 -18.52 15.49
N ASP A 52 -11.13 -17.84 15.63
CA ASP A 52 -10.05 -18.24 16.53
C ASP A 52 -10.31 -17.69 17.94
N LEU A 53 -10.74 -18.59 18.83
CA LEU A 53 -11.08 -18.26 20.22
C LEU A 53 -9.87 -17.91 21.08
N SER A 54 -8.64 -18.22 20.63
CA SER A 54 -7.43 -17.92 21.41
C SER A 54 -7.02 -16.45 21.31
N GLN A 55 -7.46 -15.74 20.26
CA GLN A 55 -6.98 -14.40 19.93
C GLN A 55 -7.51 -13.33 20.87
N SER A 56 -6.60 -12.48 21.37
CA SER A 56 -7.01 -11.38 22.25
C SER A 56 -7.95 -10.40 21.54
N PRO A 57 -8.91 -9.78 22.25
CA PRO A 57 -9.80 -8.77 21.66
C PRO A 57 -9.03 -7.62 21.00
N LEU A 58 -7.92 -7.19 21.61
CA LEU A 58 -7.09 -6.12 21.07
C LEU A 58 -6.40 -6.55 19.75
N THR A 59 -5.98 -7.80 19.65
CA THR A 59 -5.42 -8.37 18.40
C THR A 59 -6.47 -8.33 17.29
N ILE A 60 -7.70 -8.78 17.58
CA ILE A 60 -8.80 -8.79 16.61
C ILE A 60 -9.10 -7.37 16.11
N VAL A 61 -9.17 -6.38 17.02
CA VAL A 61 -9.35 -4.97 16.65
C VAL A 61 -8.17 -4.48 15.80
N SER A 62 -6.94 -4.86 16.13
CA SER A 62 -5.77 -4.45 15.34
C SER A 62 -5.82 -4.98 13.90
N TRP A 63 -6.29 -6.22 13.70
CA TRP A 63 -6.48 -6.79 12.37
C TRP A 63 -7.58 -6.07 11.59
N PHE A 64 -8.68 -5.75 12.26
CA PHE A 64 -9.76 -4.97 11.66
C PHE A 64 -9.29 -3.60 11.17
N VAL A 65 -8.49 -2.89 11.97
CA VAL A 65 -7.89 -1.61 11.54
C VAL A 65 -6.93 -1.80 10.37
N ARG A 66 -6.11 -2.86 10.39
CA ARG A 66 -5.18 -3.18 9.27
C ARG A 66 -5.91 -3.48 7.96
N ARG A 67 -7.16 -3.94 7.99
CA ARG A 67 -7.98 -4.19 6.79
C ARG A 67 -8.00 -2.98 5.85
N TRP A 68 -8.01 -1.76 6.37
CA TRP A 68 -8.02 -0.54 5.54
C TRP A 68 -6.81 -0.41 4.62
N GLN A 69 -5.68 -1.02 4.97
CA GLN A 69 -4.48 -1.01 4.12
C GLN A 69 -4.76 -1.63 2.74
N VAL A 70 -5.76 -2.52 2.63
CA VAL A 70 -6.22 -3.07 1.35
C VAL A 70 -6.87 -1.99 0.49
N GLU A 71 -7.69 -1.12 1.07
CA GLU A 71 -8.32 -0.03 0.33
C GLU A 71 -7.30 1.01 -0.16
N VAL A 72 -6.32 1.34 0.68
CA VAL A 72 -5.18 2.19 0.30
C VAL A 72 -4.39 1.54 -0.85
N THR A 73 -4.14 0.23 -0.77
CA THR A 73 -3.48 -0.52 -1.85
C THR A 73 -4.26 -0.39 -3.16
N PHE A 74 -5.57 -0.60 -3.15
CA PHE A 74 -6.38 -0.45 -4.37
C PHE A 74 -6.40 0.98 -4.88
N GLN A 75 -6.44 1.99 -4.01
CA GLN A 75 -6.38 3.38 -4.43
C GLN A 75 -5.04 3.71 -5.12
N GLU A 76 -3.92 3.32 -4.50
CA GLU A 76 -2.58 3.60 -5.03
C GLU A 76 -2.31 2.83 -6.33
N VAL A 77 -2.73 1.57 -6.40
CA VAL A 77 -2.57 0.76 -7.61
C VAL A 77 -3.38 1.32 -8.78
N ARG A 78 -4.58 1.84 -8.54
CA ARG A 78 -5.36 2.52 -9.58
C ARG A 78 -4.71 3.82 -10.03
N ARG A 79 -4.31 4.65 -9.08
CA ARG A 79 -3.72 5.97 -9.34
C ARG A 79 -2.35 5.88 -10.01
N ALA A 80 -1.43 5.11 -9.44
CA ALA A 80 -0.01 5.12 -9.81
C ALA A 80 0.36 4.02 -10.82
N LEU A 81 -0.39 2.92 -10.88
CA LEU A 81 -0.14 1.82 -11.82
C LEU A 81 -1.21 1.68 -12.91
N GLY A 82 -2.29 2.46 -12.84
CA GLY A 82 -3.32 2.52 -13.89
C GLY A 82 -4.11 1.22 -14.06
N VAL A 83 -4.37 0.47 -12.98
CA VAL A 83 -5.11 -0.81 -13.06
C VAL A 83 -6.48 -0.66 -13.74
N GLU A 84 -7.24 0.40 -13.43
CA GLU A 84 -8.57 0.64 -14.02
C GLU A 84 -8.50 1.30 -15.41
N THR A 85 -7.36 1.88 -15.80
CA THR A 85 -7.20 2.61 -17.07
C THR A 85 -6.59 1.74 -18.18
N GLN A 86 -6.57 0.42 -18.02
CA GLN A 86 -6.05 -0.50 -19.01
C GLN A 86 -6.97 -0.56 -20.24
N ARG A 87 -6.39 -0.46 -21.44
CA ARG A 87 -7.13 -0.57 -22.72
C ARG A 87 -7.09 -1.98 -23.31
N GLN A 88 -7.11 -3.00 -22.44
CA GLN A 88 -7.11 -4.40 -22.87
C GLN A 88 -8.53 -4.83 -23.26
N TRP A 89 -8.67 -5.58 -24.35
CA TRP A 89 -9.97 -5.98 -24.92
C TRP A 89 -10.33 -7.45 -24.66
N ALA A 90 -9.38 -8.25 -24.17
CA ALA A 90 -9.58 -9.69 -23.92
C ALA A 90 -9.58 -10.00 -22.43
N ASP A 91 -10.54 -10.81 -21.97
CA ASP A 91 -10.66 -11.22 -20.56
C ASP A 91 -9.40 -11.91 -20.02
N GLN A 92 -8.74 -12.71 -20.87
CA GLN A 92 -7.48 -13.35 -20.51
C GLN A 92 -6.35 -12.34 -20.27
N ALA A 93 -6.33 -11.21 -20.98
CA ALA A 93 -5.35 -10.16 -20.76
C ALA A 93 -5.59 -9.50 -19.40
N ILE A 94 -6.83 -9.14 -19.08
CA ILE A 94 -7.23 -8.53 -17.80
C ILE A 94 -6.90 -9.46 -16.61
N THR A 95 -7.18 -10.75 -16.76
CA THR A 95 -6.92 -11.78 -15.75
C THR A 95 -5.42 -11.94 -15.46
N ARG A 96 -4.55 -11.64 -16.44
CA ARG A 96 -3.08 -11.71 -16.29
C ARG A 96 -2.49 -10.39 -15.79
N THR A 97 -2.96 -9.25 -16.28
CA THR A 97 -2.36 -7.94 -15.98
C THR A 97 -2.66 -7.47 -14.56
N THR A 98 -3.88 -7.67 -14.07
CA THR A 98 -4.30 -7.26 -12.72
C THR A 98 -3.43 -7.87 -11.61
N PRO A 99 -3.22 -9.20 -11.54
CA PRO A 99 -2.34 -9.78 -10.52
C PRO A 99 -0.88 -9.34 -10.69
N CYS A 100 -0.40 -9.14 -11.92
CA CYS A 100 0.96 -8.62 -12.15
C CYS A 100 1.15 -7.20 -11.61
N LEU A 101 0.15 -6.33 -11.71
CA LEU A 101 0.23 -4.97 -11.15
C LEU A 101 0.15 -4.97 -9.62
N LEU A 102 -0.65 -5.84 -9.02
CA LEU A 102 -0.65 -6.04 -7.56
C LEU A 102 0.67 -6.64 -7.05
N ALA A 103 1.27 -7.56 -7.80
CA ALA A 103 2.60 -8.09 -7.52
C ALA A 103 3.67 -6.99 -7.62
N LEU A 104 3.59 -6.13 -8.64
CA LEU A 104 4.50 -4.99 -8.80
C LEU A 104 4.37 -4.01 -7.62
N PHE A 105 3.15 -3.68 -7.19
CA PHE A 105 2.93 -2.88 -5.98
C PHE A 105 3.61 -3.49 -4.75
N SER A 106 3.45 -4.80 -4.56
CA SER A 106 4.05 -5.53 -3.45
C SER A 106 5.58 -5.50 -3.50
N LEU A 107 6.18 -5.65 -4.69
CA LEU A 107 7.63 -5.54 -4.86
C LEU A 107 8.14 -4.13 -4.58
N VAL A 108 7.46 -3.11 -5.09
CA VAL A 108 7.84 -1.70 -4.85
C VAL A 108 7.76 -1.35 -3.37
N THR A 109 6.72 -1.78 -2.67
CA THR A 109 6.57 -1.54 -1.22
C THR A 109 7.64 -2.23 -0.39
N LEU A 110 7.99 -3.49 -0.70
CA LEU A 110 9.09 -4.20 -0.03
C LEU A 110 10.47 -3.56 -0.29
N LEU A 111 10.72 -3.14 -1.53
CA LEU A 111 11.97 -2.44 -1.87
C LEU A 111 12.03 -1.07 -1.17
N ALA A 112 10.91 -0.36 -1.10
CA ALA A 112 10.83 0.90 -0.38
C ALA A 112 11.04 0.73 1.13
N ASP A 113 10.47 -0.31 1.76
CA ASP A 113 10.73 -0.62 3.18
C ASP A 113 12.23 -0.84 3.43
N ARG A 114 12.91 -1.56 2.53
CA ARG A 114 14.36 -1.74 2.62
C ARG A 114 15.13 -0.41 2.49
N LEU A 115 14.75 0.45 1.55
CA LEU A 115 15.38 1.77 1.37
C LEU A 115 15.12 2.70 2.56
N VAL A 116 13.93 2.63 3.18
CA VAL A 116 13.61 3.37 4.41
C VAL A 116 14.47 2.89 5.57
N ARG A 117 14.63 1.58 5.75
CA ARG A 117 15.52 1.01 6.79
C ARG A 117 16.97 1.39 6.61
N GLN A 118 17.41 1.59 5.38
CA GLN A 118 18.76 2.05 5.05
C GLN A 118 18.92 3.59 5.16
N GLY A 119 17.82 4.33 5.37
CA GLY A 119 17.83 5.79 5.42
C GLY A 119 18.06 6.46 4.05
N THR A 120 17.92 5.71 2.96
CA THR A 120 18.24 6.18 1.60
C THR A 120 17.02 6.59 0.79
N LEU A 121 15.81 6.39 1.31
CA LEU A 121 14.59 6.84 0.63
C LEU A 121 14.42 8.35 0.83
N PRO A 122 14.58 9.18 -0.23
CA PRO A 122 14.46 10.62 -0.09
C PRO A 122 13.02 10.99 0.22
N LEU A 123 12.84 12.01 1.08
CA LEU A 123 11.53 12.56 1.42
C LEU A 123 11.32 13.87 0.65
N PRO A 124 10.73 13.81 -0.55
CA PRO A 124 10.68 14.96 -1.43
C PRO A 124 9.70 15.96 -0.84
N GLN A 125 10.17 17.17 -0.59
CA GLN A 125 9.33 18.23 -0.06
C GLN A 125 8.70 18.98 -1.23
N ASP A 126 7.39 19.16 -1.17
CA ASP A 126 6.68 20.01 -2.11
C ASP A 126 6.67 21.45 -1.56
N ALA A 127 6.62 22.45 -2.43
CA ALA A 127 6.65 23.86 -2.02
C ALA A 127 5.45 24.27 -1.15
N TRP A 128 4.33 23.55 -1.27
CA TRP A 128 3.06 23.92 -0.64
C TRP A 128 2.77 23.19 0.69
N TYR A 129 3.50 22.12 1.01
CA TYR A 129 3.31 21.39 2.25
C TYR A 129 4.52 20.51 2.61
N THR A 130 4.72 20.33 3.91
CA THR A 130 5.79 19.48 4.43
C THR A 130 5.31 18.03 4.57
N LYS A 131 5.94 17.12 3.83
CA LYS A 131 5.70 15.67 3.97
C LYS A 131 6.54 15.12 5.12
N ARG A 132 5.90 14.40 6.05
CA ARG A 132 6.57 13.68 7.15
C ARG A 132 6.80 12.20 6.86
N ARG A 133 6.09 11.62 5.89
CA ARG A 133 6.18 10.21 5.50
C ARG A 133 6.17 10.08 3.98
N PRO A 134 6.89 9.10 3.41
CA PRO A 134 6.93 8.91 1.96
C PRO A 134 5.60 8.35 1.47
N THR A 135 5.18 8.76 0.29
CA THR A 135 4.00 8.19 -0.40
C THR A 135 4.41 6.99 -1.27
N PHE A 136 3.42 6.21 -1.75
CA PHE A 136 3.69 5.15 -2.72
C PHE A 136 4.28 5.71 -4.02
N ALA A 137 3.87 6.91 -4.46
CA ALA A 137 4.46 7.57 -5.62
C ALA A 137 5.96 7.89 -5.41
N ASP A 138 6.34 8.35 -4.22
CA ASP A 138 7.75 8.60 -3.88
C ASP A 138 8.56 7.30 -3.88
N ALA A 139 7.99 6.23 -3.32
CA ALA A 139 8.58 4.90 -3.34
C ALA A 139 8.78 4.37 -4.77
N LEU A 140 7.76 4.47 -5.62
CA LEU A 140 7.81 4.04 -7.02
C LEU A 140 8.86 4.83 -7.81
N ALA A 141 8.91 6.15 -7.63
CA ALA A 141 9.90 7.00 -8.28
C ALA A 141 11.33 6.64 -7.84
N THR A 142 11.53 6.40 -6.54
CA THR A 142 12.85 6.05 -6.00
C THR A 142 13.32 4.68 -6.50
N VAL A 143 12.41 3.68 -6.52
CA VAL A 143 12.73 2.35 -7.05
C VAL A 143 13.07 2.44 -8.54
N ARG A 144 12.30 3.19 -9.34
CA ARG A 144 12.59 3.44 -10.76
C ARG A 144 13.97 4.07 -10.95
N GLN A 145 14.29 5.11 -10.16
CA GLN A 145 15.57 5.79 -10.22
C GLN A 145 16.72 4.82 -9.92
N HIS A 146 16.60 4.03 -8.85
CA HIS A 146 17.61 3.04 -8.46
C HIS A 146 17.84 2.01 -9.55
N TYR A 147 16.77 1.48 -10.14
CA TYR A 147 16.88 0.57 -11.29
C TYR A 147 17.59 1.23 -12.46
N TRP A 148 17.15 2.41 -12.90
CA TRP A 148 17.73 3.08 -14.07
C TRP A 148 19.21 3.46 -13.89
N THR A 149 19.63 3.83 -12.68
CA THR A 149 21.04 4.09 -12.38
C THR A 149 21.90 2.83 -12.44
N HIS A 150 21.35 1.66 -12.08
CA HIS A 150 22.09 0.40 -12.03
C HIS A 150 22.05 -0.40 -13.34
N THR A 151 20.93 -0.42 -14.05
CA THR A 151 20.82 -1.15 -15.33
C THR A 151 21.39 -0.38 -16.51
N GLY A 152 21.56 0.94 -16.38
CA GLY A 152 21.97 1.82 -17.46
C GLY A 152 20.93 1.88 -18.58
N PHE A 153 20.93 2.96 -19.35
CA PHE A 153 20.22 2.95 -20.63
C PHE A 153 20.90 1.92 -21.53
N ARG A 154 20.21 0.82 -21.86
CA ARG A 154 20.61 -0.04 -22.99
C ARG A 154 20.38 0.73 -24.28
N VAL A 155 21.28 1.66 -24.58
CA VAL A 155 21.31 2.35 -25.88
C VAL A 155 21.76 1.30 -26.90
N SER A 156 21.06 1.20 -28.03
CA SER A 156 21.43 0.28 -29.11
C SER A 156 22.90 0.50 -29.49
N GLY A 157 23.58 -0.55 -29.97
CA GLY A 157 25.01 -0.53 -30.29
C GLY A 157 25.45 0.45 -31.39
N ARG A 158 24.55 1.31 -31.89
CA ARG A 158 24.86 2.33 -32.90
C ARG A 158 25.40 3.58 -32.20
N LYS A 159 26.72 3.68 -32.12
CA LYS A 159 27.48 4.86 -31.70
C LYS A 159 27.44 5.98 -32.77
N ASP A 160 26.28 6.29 -33.34
CA ASP A 160 26.18 7.48 -34.19
C ASP A 160 25.87 8.70 -33.31
N GLN A 161 26.91 9.51 -33.12
CA GLN A 161 26.89 10.94 -32.76
C GLN A 161 25.84 11.45 -31.76
N MET A 162 25.50 10.69 -30.72
CA MET A 162 24.77 11.26 -29.60
C MET A 162 25.78 11.88 -28.64
N GLY A 163 25.95 13.21 -28.74
CA GLY A 163 26.74 13.99 -27.79
C GLY A 163 26.35 13.58 -26.36
N LYS A 164 27.33 13.18 -25.55
CA LYS A 164 27.07 12.73 -24.18
C LYS A 164 26.34 13.84 -23.44
N LEU A 165 25.06 13.62 -23.12
CA LEU A 165 24.33 14.44 -22.17
C LEU A 165 25.17 14.62 -20.91
N SER A 166 25.28 15.86 -20.43
CA SER A 166 25.94 16.16 -19.16
C SER A 166 25.34 15.31 -18.04
N SER A 167 26.14 14.97 -17.03
CA SER A 167 25.67 14.19 -15.87
C SER A 167 24.46 14.85 -15.22
N THR A 168 24.48 16.17 -15.06
CA THR A 168 23.39 16.97 -14.51
C THR A 168 22.10 16.89 -15.34
N LEU A 169 22.17 17.00 -16.67
CA LEU A 169 20.97 16.85 -17.50
C LEU A 169 20.40 15.43 -17.43
N ARG A 170 21.27 14.41 -17.37
CA ARG A 170 20.83 13.03 -17.22
C ARG A 170 20.13 12.81 -15.88
N GLU A 171 20.70 13.31 -14.79
CA GLU A 171 20.11 13.22 -13.45
C GLU A 171 18.76 13.95 -13.37
N CYS A 172 18.67 15.17 -13.90
CA CYS A 172 17.41 15.91 -13.97
C CYS A 172 16.34 15.18 -14.78
N LEU A 173 16.70 14.64 -15.95
CA LEU A 173 15.77 13.87 -16.78
C LEU A 173 15.35 12.57 -16.10
N THR A 174 16.27 11.82 -15.50
CA THR A 174 15.95 10.62 -14.73
C THR A 174 15.02 10.93 -13.57
N TYR A 175 15.30 12.00 -12.81
CA TYR A 175 14.46 12.45 -11.71
C TYR A 175 13.05 12.81 -12.18
N ALA A 176 12.94 13.62 -13.24
CA ALA A 176 11.65 14.05 -13.79
C ALA A 176 10.84 12.86 -14.32
N LEU A 177 11.47 11.96 -15.10
CA LEU A 177 10.82 10.79 -15.67
C LEU A 177 10.39 9.76 -14.62
N CYS A 178 11.19 9.57 -13.57
CA CYS A 178 10.81 8.63 -12.51
C CYS A 178 9.58 9.10 -11.73
N ARG A 179 9.36 10.43 -11.67
CA ARG A 179 8.23 11.08 -10.98
C ARG A 179 7.06 11.42 -11.88
N ALA A 180 7.24 11.38 -13.19
CA ALA A 180 6.15 11.49 -14.15
C ALA A 180 5.31 10.21 -14.06
N ALA A 181 4.12 10.34 -13.48
CA ALA A 181 3.05 9.35 -13.49
C ALA A 181 1.73 10.10 -13.60
#